data_AF-A0A4Q0YPT4-F1
#
_entry.id   AF-A0A4Q0YPT4-F1
#
_cell.length_a   1.000
_cell.length_b   1.000
_cell.length_c   1.000
_cell.angle_alpha   90.00
_cell.angle_beta   90.00
_cell.angle_gamma   90.00
#
_symmetry.space_group_name_H-M   'P 1'
#
loop_
_entity.id
_entity.type
_entity.pdbx_description
1 polymer ?
#
loop_
_entity_poly.entity_id
_entity_poly.type
_entity_poly.pdbx_seq_one_letter_code
_entity_poly.pdbx_strand_id
1 'polypeptide(L)'
;MNREYGKTIETLEFSTANKTYQFSDFFNGVVHENESSSMLNLPEWSDILYAKGFYAMIEEWIRSIKVGKVDSKIKNRDLNTHYVCEYLVKKVEK
;
A
#
# COMPACT_ATOMS: atom_id res chain seq x y z
N MET A 1 -12.39 3.74 -4.43
CA MET A 1 -13.30 4.13 -5.53
C MET A 1 -14.45 4.93 -4.95
N ASN A 2 -14.38 6.25 -5.03
CA ASN A 2 -15.48 7.13 -4.63
C ASN A 2 -16.19 7.59 -5.92
N ARG A 3 -17.52 7.39 -5.95
CA ARG A 3 -18.39 7.62 -7.11
C ARG A 3 -18.55 9.10 -7.47
N GLU A 4 -18.20 9.99 -6.54
CA GLU A 4 -18.25 11.45 -6.70
C GLU A 4 -17.03 12.02 -7.45
N TYR A 5 -15.98 11.22 -7.68
CA TYR A 5 -14.84 11.66 -8.48
C TYR A 5 -15.05 11.34 -9.96
N GLY A 6 -14.72 12.30 -10.84
CA GLY A 6 -14.78 12.13 -12.30
C GLY A 6 -13.82 11.08 -12.88
N LYS A 7 -12.99 10.43 -12.04
CA LYS A 7 -12.08 9.35 -12.41
C LYS A 7 -11.76 8.47 -11.18
N THR A 8 -11.55 7.18 -11.40
CA THR A 8 -10.96 6.28 -10.38
C THR A 8 -9.47 6.53 -10.25
N ILE A 9 -9.05 6.94 -9.06
CA ILE A 9 -7.65 7.22 -8.70
C ILE A 9 -7.40 6.60 -7.31
N GLU A 10 -6.16 6.20 -7.08
CA GLU A 10 -5.64 5.77 -5.78
C GLU A 10 -4.49 6.69 -5.40
N THR A 11 -4.50 7.23 -4.20
CA THR A 11 -3.44 8.11 -3.70
C THR A 11 -3.01 7.66 -2.32
N LEU A 12 -1.70 7.68 -2.08
CA LEU A 12 -1.11 7.38 -0.79
C LEU A 12 -0.24 8.56 -0.35
N GLU A 13 -0.48 9.04 0.86
CA GLU A 13 0.41 10.00 1.51
C GLU A 13 0.90 9.40 2.83
N PHE A 14 2.20 9.53 3.08
CA PHE A 14 2.83 9.10 4.32
C PHE A 14 3.76 10.20 4.82
N SER A 15 3.50 10.69 6.03
CA SER A 15 4.25 11.79 6.64
C SER A 15 4.93 11.34 7.93
N THR A 16 6.18 11.74 8.08
CA THR A 16 7.00 11.59 9.28
C THR A 16 7.56 12.95 9.68
N ALA A 17 8.35 13.02 10.76
CA ALA A 17 8.98 14.28 11.15
C ALA A 17 9.84 14.83 10.01
N ASN A 18 9.49 16.02 9.51
CA ASN A 18 10.18 16.76 8.44
C ASN A 18 10.26 16.07 7.07
N LYS A 19 9.48 15.00 6.84
CA LYS A 19 9.50 14.28 5.58
C LYS A 19 8.15 13.71 5.20
N THR A 20 7.71 13.99 3.99
CA THR A 20 6.43 13.54 3.45
C THR A 20 6.63 12.84 2.11
N TYR A 21 5.95 11.73 1.92
CA TYR A 21 5.90 10.96 0.67
C TYR A 21 4.49 10.99 0.12
N GLN A 22 4.35 11.30 -1.17
CA GLN A 22 3.08 11.30 -1.88
C GLN A 22 3.18 10.43 -3.13
N PHE A 23 2.20 9.57 -3.34
CA PHE A 23 2.09 8.70 -4.50
C PHE A 23 0.70 8.85 -5.11
N SER A 24 0.65 9.09 -6.42
CA SER A 24 -0.59 9.16 -7.21
C SER A 24 -0.84 7.92 -8.06
N ASP A 25 0.16 7.04 -8.14
CA ASP A 25 0.11 5.71 -8.75
C ASP A 25 1.22 4.82 -8.14
N PHE A 26 1.45 3.63 -8.71
CA PHE A 26 2.47 2.68 -8.25
C PHE A 26 3.87 2.89 -8.83
N PHE A 27 4.02 3.79 -9.82
CA PHE A 27 5.26 4.03 -10.54
C PHE A 27 5.96 5.31 -10.10
N ASN A 28 5.19 6.31 -9.67
CA ASN A 28 5.66 7.66 -9.41
C ASN A 28 5.24 8.13 -8.03
N GLY A 29 6.12 8.89 -7.40
CA GLY A 29 5.86 9.62 -6.18
C GLY A 29 6.71 10.86 -6.06
N VAL A 30 6.43 11.64 -5.03
CA VAL A 30 7.18 12.83 -4.65
C VAL A 30 7.56 12.68 -3.19
N VAL A 31 8.82 13.00 -2.87
CA VAL A 31 9.26 13.17 -1.49
C VAL A 31 9.53 14.64 -1.22
N HIS A 32 9.00 15.13 -0.12
CA HIS A 32 9.21 16.47 0.41
C HIS A 32 10.10 16.37 1.65
N GLU A 33 11.23 17.06 1.66
CA GLU A 33 12.19 17.09 2.77
C GLU A 33 13.04 18.36 2.69
N ASN A 34 13.31 19.00 3.83
CA ASN A 34 14.16 20.20 3.90
C ASN A 34 13.75 21.32 2.91
N GLU A 35 12.46 21.66 2.85
CA GLU A 35 11.90 22.67 1.93
C GLU A 35 12.10 22.36 0.43
N SER A 36 12.52 21.14 0.11
CA SER A 36 12.75 20.68 -1.25
C SER A 36 11.82 19.52 -1.60
N SER A 37 11.61 19.31 -2.90
CA SER A 37 10.82 18.19 -3.42
C SER A 37 11.62 17.45 -4.49
N SER A 38 11.58 16.12 -4.46
CA SER A 38 12.20 15.28 -5.50
C SER A 38 11.29 14.14 -5.92
N MET A 39 11.41 13.75 -7.20
CA MET A 39 10.63 12.67 -7.77
C MET A 39 11.20 11.31 -7.35
N LEU A 40 10.30 10.39 -7.03
CA LEU A 40 10.58 8.98 -6.80
C LEU A 40 9.91 8.18 -7.91
N ASN A 41 10.70 7.67 -8.85
CA ASN A 41 10.18 6.91 -9.98
C ASN A 41 10.75 5.50 -9.99
N LEU A 42 9.91 4.52 -10.30
CA LEU A 42 10.38 3.22 -10.74
C LEU A 42 11.09 3.35 -12.11
N PRO A 43 12.04 2.46 -12.44
CA PRO A 43 12.61 2.41 -13.77
C PRO A 43 11.54 2.23 -14.85
N GLU A 44 11.71 2.89 -16.00
CA GLU A 44 10.74 2.89 -17.12
C GLU A 44 10.37 1.49 -17.63
N TRP A 45 11.28 0.52 -17.52
CA TRP A 45 11.05 -0.86 -17.96
C TRP A 45 10.38 -1.75 -16.90
N SER A 46 9.94 -1.18 -15.78
CA SER A 46 9.34 -1.95 -14.68
C SER A 46 8.01 -2.58 -15.13
N ASP A 47 7.88 -3.88 -14.93
CA ASP A 47 6.64 -4.60 -15.19
C ASP A 47 5.50 -4.10 -14.27
N ILE A 48 4.27 -4.06 -14.79
CA ILE A 48 3.14 -3.52 -14.04
C ILE A 48 2.72 -4.37 -12.85
N LEU A 49 2.86 -5.70 -12.95
CA LEU A 49 2.58 -6.60 -11.83
C LEU A 49 3.68 -6.50 -10.77
N TYR A 50 4.93 -6.30 -11.20
CA TYR A 50 6.02 -5.95 -10.30
C TYR A 50 5.75 -4.63 -9.56
N ALA A 51 5.41 -3.55 -10.27
CA ALA A 51 5.09 -2.25 -9.66
C ALA A 51 3.92 -2.32 -8.66
N LYS A 52 2.91 -3.14 -8.97
CA LYS A 52 1.78 -3.41 -8.06
C LYS A 52 2.09 -4.38 -6.91
N GLY A 53 3.32 -4.87 -6.81
CA GLY A 53 3.77 -5.73 -5.72
C GLY A 53 3.37 -7.21 -5.83
N PHE A 54 2.77 -7.66 -6.94
CA PHE A 54 2.33 -9.06 -7.10
C PHE A 54 3.49 -10.05 -6.98
N TYR A 55 4.66 -9.68 -7.51
CA TYR A 55 5.85 -10.53 -7.47
C TYR A 55 6.30 -10.76 -6.01
N ALA A 56 6.42 -9.68 -5.23
CA ALA A 56 6.75 -9.78 -3.82
C ALA A 56 5.71 -10.60 -3.03
N MET A 57 4.41 -10.41 -3.33
CA MET A 57 3.33 -11.16 -2.69
C MET A 57 3.42 -12.66 -2.98
N ILE A 58 3.62 -13.06 -4.25
CA ILE A 58 3.66 -14.48 -4.61
C ILE A 58 4.93 -15.16 -4.08
N GLU A 59 6.06 -14.46 -4.09
CA GLU A 59 7.32 -14.96 -3.51
C GLU A 59 7.17 -15.26 -2.03
N GLU A 60 6.58 -14.33 -1.26
CA GLU A 60 6.32 -14.51 0.17
C GLU A 60 5.31 -15.65 0.44
N TRP A 61 4.29 -15.78 -0.40
CA TRP A 61 3.34 -16.89 -0.32
C TRP A 61 4.00 -18.26 -0.59
N ILE A 62 4.82 -18.38 -1.66
CA ILE A 62 5.57 -19.61 -1.94
C ILE A 62 6.52 -19.92 -0.78
N ARG A 63 7.22 -18.91 -0.25
CA ARG A 63 8.15 -19.05 0.88
C ARG A 63 7.44 -19.61 2.11
N SER A 64 6.29 -19.05 2.48
CA SER A 64 5.54 -19.47 3.66
C SER A 64 5.01 -20.91 3.55
N ILE A 65 4.63 -21.36 2.34
CA ILE A 65 4.31 -22.77 2.07
C ILE A 65 5.53 -23.66 2.28
N LYS A 66 6.67 -23.31 1.69
CA LYS A 66 7.90 -24.10 1.79
C LYS A 66 8.38 -24.25 3.25
N VAL A 67 8.26 -23.20 4.04
CA VAL A 67 8.64 -23.21 5.46
C VAL A 67 7.55 -23.84 6.34
N GLY A 68 6.32 -23.95 5.84
CA GLY A 68 5.15 -24.43 6.60
C GLY A 68 4.75 -23.49 7.74
N LYS A 69 5.15 -22.22 7.69
CA LYS A 69 4.88 -21.22 8.72
C LYS A 69 4.62 -19.85 8.09
N VAL A 70 3.73 -19.11 8.73
CA VAL A 70 3.47 -17.69 8.46
C VAL A 70 3.83 -16.91 9.72
N ASP A 71 4.51 -15.78 9.57
CA ASP A 71 4.88 -14.89 10.67
C ASP A 71 3.64 -14.50 11.48
N SER A 72 3.72 -14.61 12.80
CA SER A 72 2.62 -14.24 13.70
C SER A 72 2.24 -12.76 13.58
N LYS A 73 3.19 -11.87 13.24
CA LYS A 73 2.91 -10.46 12.97
C LYS A 73 2.00 -10.29 11.76
N ILE A 74 2.21 -11.06 10.69
CA ILE A 74 1.36 -11.04 9.49
C ILE A 74 -0.04 -11.53 9.86
N LYS A 75 -0.15 -12.68 10.56
CA LYS A 75 -1.45 -13.20 11.02
C LYS A 75 -2.23 -12.20 11.86
N ASN A 76 -1.55 -11.55 12.81
CA ASN A 76 -2.17 -10.56 13.69
C ASN A 76 -2.59 -9.31 12.93
N ARG A 77 -1.74 -8.82 12.00
CA ARG A 77 -2.10 -7.70 11.11
C ARG A 77 -3.36 -8.03 10.31
N ASP A 78 -3.39 -9.19 9.67
CA ASP A 78 -4.49 -9.59 8.80
C ASP A 78 -5.80 -9.71 9.59
N LEU A 79 -5.77 -10.32 10.79
CA LEU A 79 -6.93 -10.41 11.69
C LEU A 79 -7.39 -9.01 12.16
N ASN A 80 -6.46 -8.16 12.59
CA ASN A 80 -6.77 -6.82 13.05
C ASN A 80 -7.39 -5.96 11.94
N THR A 81 -6.91 -6.07 10.70
CA THR A 81 -7.51 -5.39 9.55
C THR A 81 -8.97 -5.79 9.38
N HIS A 82 -9.30 -7.09 9.48
CA HIS A 82 -10.69 -7.56 9.41
C HIS A 82 -11.52 -6.99 10.56
N TYR A 83 -11.00 -6.96 11.79
CA TYR A 83 -11.71 -6.35 12.92
C TYR A 83 -11.99 -4.87 12.74
N VAL A 84 -11.05 -4.11 12.19
CA VAL A 84 -11.26 -2.70 11.86
C VAL A 84 -12.35 -2.54 10.81
N CYS A 85 -12.31 -3.34 9.73
CA CYS A 85 -13.35 -3.33 8.69
C CYS A 85 -14.74 -3.63 9.27
N GLU A 86 -14.88 -4.68 10.09
CA GLU A 86 -16.13 -5.06 10.75
C GLU A 86 -16.66 -3.94 11.67
N TYR A 87 -15.75 -3.29 12.42
CA TYR A 87 -16.11 -2.17 13.26
C TYR A 87 -16.65 -0.99 12.43
N LEU A 88 -16.00 -0.66 11.30
CA LEU A 88 -16.41 0.43 10.41
C LEU A 88 -17.77 0.16 9.77
N VAL A 89 -18.01 -1.06 9.26
CA VAL A 89 -19.31 -1.45 8.68
C VAL A 89 -20.44 -1.24 9.70
N LYS A 90 -20.27 -1.76 10.92
CA LYS A 90 -21.26 -1.59 12.01
C LYS A 90 -21.50 -0.15 12.43
N LYS A 91 -20.54 0.75 12.20
CA LYS A 91 -20.67 2.18 12.51
C LYS A 91 -21.44 2.95 11.45
N VAL A 92 -21.39 2.51 10.19
CA VAL A 92 -22.06 3.17 9.06
C VAL A 92 -23.48 2.66 8.84
N GLU A 93 -23.78 1.41 9.24
CA GLU A 93 -25.13 0.83 9.14
C GLU A 93 -26.10 1.30 10.24
N LYS A 94 -25.64 2.06 11.24
CA LYS A 94 -26.46 2.66 12.30
C LYS A 94 -26.78 4.13 12.01
#